data_AF-A0AA43F6U1-F1
#
_entry.id   AF-A0AA43F6U1-F1
#
_cell.length_a   1.000
_cell.length_b   1.000
_cell.length_c   1.000
_cell.angle_alpha   90.00
_cell.angle_beta   90.00
_cell.angle_gamma   90.00
#
_symmetry.space_group_name_H-M   'P 1'
#
loop_
_entity.id
_entity.type
_entity.pdbx_description
1 polymer ?
#
loop_
_entity_poly.entity_id
_entity_poly.type
_entity_poly.pdbx_seq_one_letter_code
_entity_poly.pdbx_strand_id
1 'polypeptide(L)' 'MKCARCSGLMVTDHLLDMRESYMPMWMRGLRCVTCGNIEDPLIHHHRMIQHTRRARRRTTHLAKTAILPAVAA' A
#
# COMPACT_ATOMS: atom_id res chain seq x y z
N MET A 1 -15.48 -13.13 -0.77
CA MET A 1 -14.21 -13.03 -0.02
C MET A 1 -13.08 -13.67 -0.83
N LYS A 2 -12.55 -12.99 -1.86
CA LYS A 2 -11.39 -13.45 -2.65
C LYS A 2 -10.31 -12.38 -2.62
N CYS A 3 -9.06 -12.80 -2.46
CA CYS A 3 -7.92 -11.90 -2.34
C CYS A 3 -7.66 -11.13 -3.65
N ALA A 4 -7.49 -9.80 -3.56
CA ALA A 4 -7.19 -8.98 -4.74
C ALA A 4 -5.83 -9.30 -5.39
N ARG A 5 -4.90 -9.96 -4.68
CA ARG A 5 -3.55 -10.31 -5.21
C ARG A 5 -3.46 -11.66 -5.88
N CYS A 6 -4.15 -12.68 -5.35
CA CYS A 6 -3.99 -14.06 -5.83
C CYS A 6 -5.32 -14.81 -6.03
N SER A 7 -6.45 -14.12 -5.83
CA SER A 7 -7.80 -14.71 -5.86
C SER A 7 -8.06 -15.83 -4.85
N GLY A 8 -7.12 -16.09 -3.93
CA GLY A 8 -7.25 -17.06 -2.84
C GLY A 8 -8.28 -16.67 -1.78
N LEU A 9 -8.59 -17.61 -0.88
CA LEU A 9 -9.56 -17.42 0.19
C LEU A 9 -9.09 -16.34 1.18
N MET A 10 -10.03 -15.51 1.63
CA MET A 10 -9.82 -14.56 2.71
C MET A 10 -10.65 -14.91 3.93
N VAL A 11 -10.06 -14.76 5.11
CA VAL A 11 -10.69 -15.00 6.40
C VAL A 11 -10.54 -13.75 7.28
N THR A 12 -11.49 -13.56 8.18
CA THR A 12 -11.40 -12.49 9.20
C THR A 12 -10.31 -12.85 10.20
N ASP A 13 -9.41 -11.90 10.48
CA ASP A 13 -8.29 -12.05 11.41
C ASP A 13 -8.21 -10.83 12.35
N HIS A 14 -7.66 -11.03 13.55
CA HIS A 14 -7.40 -9.96 14.51
C HIS A 14 -5.92 -9.57 14.41
N LEU A 15 -5.68 -8.40 13.83
CA LEU A 15 -4.33 -7.89 13.58
C LEU A 15 -3.93 -6.97 14.72
N LEU A 16 -2.73 -7.16 15.24
CA LEU A 16 -2.15 -6.31 16.27
C LEU A 16 -1.25 -5.25 15.63
N ASP A 17 -1.50 -3.98 15.93
CA ASP A 17 -0.57 -2.90 15.61
C ASP A 17 0.54 -2.85 16.66
N MET A 18 1.67 -3.48 16.35
CA MET A 18 2.85 -3.51 17.22
C MET A 18 3.49 -2.14 17.47
N ARG A 19 3.14 -1.11 16.71
CA ARG A 19 3.64 0.25 16.94
C ARG A 19 2.77 1.07 17.89
N GLU A 20 1.71 0.46 18.46
CA GLU A 20 0.76 1.12 19.37
C GLU A 20 0.25 2.45 18.81
N SER A 21 0.22 2.60 17.49
CA SER A 21 -0.01 3.90 16.84
C SER A 21 -1.48 4.31 16.89
N TYR A 22 -2.35 3.39 17.29
CA TYR A 22 -3.78 3.56 17.36
C TYR A 22 -4.37 2.73 18.51
N MET A 23 -5.31 3.32 19.26
CA MET A 23 -6.14 2.63 20.24
C MET A 23 -7.54 2.42 19.63
N PRO A 24 -8.09 1.19 19.66
CA PRO A 24 -7.50 -0.04 20.20
C PRO A 24 -6.36 -0.59 19.32
N MET A 25 -5.33 -1.18 19.95
CA MET A 25 -4.16 -1.78 19.29
C MET A 25 -4.47 -3.03 18.44
N TRP A 26 -5.71 -3.50 18.48
CA TRP A 26 -6.19 -4.63 17.70
C TRP A 26 -7.24 -4.15 16.70
N MET A 27 -7.12 -4.61 15.46
CA MET A 27 -8.05 -4.30 14.38
C MET A 27 -8.53 -5.58 13.70
N ARG A 28 -9.78 -5.60 13.25
CA ARG A 28 -10.28 -6.71 12.43
C ARG A 28 -9.96 -6.43 10.97
N GLY A 29 -9.24 -7.35 10.35
CA GLY A 29 -8.91 -7.28 8.93
C GLY A 29 -9.24 -8.58 8.22
N LEU A 30 -9.22 -8.56 6.88
CA LEU A 30 -9.28 -9.76 6.06
C LEU A 30 -7.87 -10.18 5.68
N ARG A 31 -7.49 -11.41 6.01
CA ARG A 31 -6.20 -11.99 5.64
C ARG A 31 -6.40 -13.11 4.63
N CYS A 32 -5.62 -13.07 3.55
CA CYS A 32 -5.56 -14.17 2.60
C CYS A 32 -4.70 -15.31 3.17
N VAL A 33 -5.28 -16.50 3.25
CA VAL A 33 -4.57 -17.70 3.75
C VAL A 33 -3.51 -18.20 2.77
N THR A 34 -3.65 -17.90 1.48
CA THR A 34 -2.72 -18.35 0.43
C THR A 34 -1.48 -17.48 0.34
N CYS A 35 -1.62 -16.15 0.26
CA CYS A 35 -0.50 -15.24 -0.01
C CYS A 35 -0.21 -14.24 1.11
N GLY A 36 -0.97 -14.27 2.21
CA GLY A 36 -0.81 -13.36 3.33
C GLY A 36 -1.23 -11.91 3.06
N ASN A 37 -1.87 -11.60 1.92
CA ASN A 37 -2.38 -10.26 1.70
C ASN A 37 -3.39 -9.88 2.76
N ILE A 38 -3.22 -8.69 3.34
CA ILE A 38 -4.17 -8.12 4.28
C ILE A 38 -4.93 -6.99 3.58
N GLU A 39 -6.26 -7.05 3.72
CA GLU A 39 -7.21 -6.02 3.32
C GLU A 39 -7.92 -5.50 4.56
N ASP A 40 -7.65 -4.25 4.89
CA ASP A 40 -8.18 -3.52 6.03
C ASP A 40 -8.35 -2.04 5.58
N PRO A 41 -9.42 -1.33 5.98
CA PRO A 41 -9.65 0.04 5.54
C PRO A 41 -8.49 1.02 5.81
N LEU A 42 -7.82 0.90 6.96
CA LEU A 42 -6.69 1.78 7.32
C LEU A 42 -5.44 1.42 6.52
N ILE A 43 -5.14 0.13 6.38
CA ILE A 43 -4.04 -0.36 5.52
C ILE A 43 -4.28 0.07 4.08
N HIS A 44 -5.53 0.00 3.60
CA HIS A 44 -5.91 0.43 2.26
C HIS A 44 -5.71 1.94 2.08
N HIS A 45 -6.20 2.75 3.02
CA HIS A 45 -6.01 4.20 3.03
C HIS A 45 -4.52 4.60 3.01
N HIS A 46 -3.70 3.98 3.87
CA HIS A 46 -2.26 4.21 3.88
C HIS A 46 -1.59 3.81 2.56
N ARG A 47 -1.97 2.68 1.97
CA ARG A 47 -1.48 2.28 0.65
C ARG A 47 -1.84 3.30 -0.42
N MET A 48 -3.09 3.77 -0.46
CA MET A 48 -3.52 4.81 -1.42
C MET A 48 -2.68 6.07 -1.31
N ILE A 49 -2.49 6.61 -0.09
CA ILE A 49 -1.64 7.79 0.13
C ILE A 49 -0.22 7.55 -0.37
N GLN A 50 0.37 6.40 -0.06
CA GLN A 50 1.71 6.06 -0.50
C GLN A 50 1.81 5.93 -2.02
N HIS A 51 0.82 5.31 -2.67
CA HIS A 51 0.75 5.20 -4.13
C HIS A 51 0.68 6.58 -4.78
N THR A 52 -0.20 7.46 -4.31
CA THR A 52 -0.31 8.83 -4.81
C THR A 52 1.00 9.61 -4.62
N ARG A 53 1.64 9.49 -3.45
CA ARG A 53 2.95 10.11 -3.19
C ARG A 53 4.05 9.58 -4.13
N ARG A 54 4.09 8.27 -4.37
CA ARG A 54 5.05 7.64 -5.30
C ARG A 54 4.81 8.06 -6.74
N ALA A 55 3.56 8.10 -7.18
CA ALA A 55 3.17 8.58 -8.51
C ALA A 55 3.61 10.03 -8.71
N ARG A 56 3.33 10.92 -7.74
CA ARG A 56 3.79 12.31 -7.77
C ARG A 56 5.32 12.43 -7.86
N ARG A 57 6.07 11.64 -7.08
CA ARG A 57 7.55 11.64 -7.17
C ARG A 57 8.03 11.22 -8.55
N ARG A 58 7.41 10.20 -9.15
CA ARG A 58 7.74 9.74 -10.50
C ARG A 58 7.46 10.80 -11.55
N THR A 59 6.29 11.46 -11.49
CA THR A 59 5.97 12.54 -12.45
C THR A 59 6.91 13.73 -12.28
N THR A 60 7.25 14.12 -11.05
CA THR A 60 8.24 15.19 -10.83
C THR A 60 9.63 14.83 -11.35
N HIS A 61 10.04 13.55 -11.23
CA HIS A 61 11.33 13.10 -11.76
C HIS A 61 11.33 13.09 -13.29
N LEU A 62 10.28 12.54 -13.92
CA LEU A 62 10.11 12.54 -15.38
C LEU A 62 10.11 13.96 -15.95
N ALA A 63 9.38 14.88 -15.33
CA ALA A 63 9.38 16.30 -15.71
C ALA A 63 10.78 16.92 -15.59
N LYS A 64 11.51 16.65 -14.50
CA LYS A 64 12.88 17.13 -14.32
C LYS A 64 13.85 16.58 -15.37
N THR A 65 13.77 15.29 -15.70
CA THR A 65 14.60 14.66 -16.75
C THR A 65 14.27 15.21 -18.13
N ALA A 66 13.01 15.53 -18.42
CA ALA A 66 12.60 16.09 -19.71
C ALA A 66 13.02 17.56 -19.91
N ILE A 67 13.26 18.31 -18.83
CA ILE A 67 13.65 19.73 -18.87
C ILE A 67 15.18 19.91 -18.91
N LEU A 68 15.95 18.91 -18.48
CA LEU A 68 17.42 18.94 -18.62
C LEU A 68 17.78 18.83 -20.11
N PRO A 69 18.50 19.80 -20.70
CA PRO A 69 18.97 19.65 -22.06
C PRO A 69 19.91 18.44 -22.10
N ALA A 70 19.79 17.62 -23.13
CA ALA A 70 20.78 16.60 -23.45
C ALA A 70 22.10 17.32 -23.84
N VAL A 71 22.85 17.78 -22.86
CA VAL A 71 24.24 18.19 -23.06
C VAL A 71 25.05 16.88 -23.08
N ALA A 72 25.04 16.24 -24.25
CA ALA A 72 26.00 15.21 -24.60
C ALA A 72 26.99 15.83 -25.59
N ALA A 73 28.26 15.69 -25.24
CA ALA A 73 29.46 16.23 -25.89
C ALA A 73 29.73 15.65 -27.28
#